data_AF-A0A7Y5TXJ3-F1
#
_entry.id   AF-A0A7Y5TXJ3-F1
#
_cell.length_a   1.000
_cell.length_b   1.000
_cell.length_c   1.000
_cell.angle_alpha   90.00
_cell.angle_beta   90.00
_cell.angle_gamma   90.00
#
_symmetry.space_group_name_H-M   'P 1'
#
loop_
_entity.id
_entity.type
_entity.pdbx_description
1 polymer ?
#
loop_
_entity_poly.entity_id
_entity_poly.type
_entity_poly.pdbx_seq_one_letter_code
_entity_poly.pdbx_strand_id
1 'polypeptide(L)'
;MLMSASIVVREDRDPYRVSRWYEDEGSERTSTGAINLTPDAAWRATLSVPLPGADAVFLRIERTGPLPDGYVGAEESAGLSVPVKELDTVMALLAGVIAQARRHGVVG
;
A
#
# COMPACT_ATOMS: atom_id res chain seq x y z
N MET A 1 18.21 -5.54 -16.67
CA MET A 1 18.58 -6.14 -15.37
C MET A 1 17.40 -5.94 -14.44
N LEU A 2 16.61 -6.98 -14.17
CA LEU A 2 15.45 -6.89 -13.28
C LEU A 2 15.97 -6.82 -11.83
N MET A 3 15.83 -5.67 -11.17
CA MET A 3 16.05 -5.59 -9.73
C MET A 3 14.97 -6.42 -9.05
N SER A 4 15.37 -7.46 -8.32
CA SER A 4 14.47 -8.21 -7.44
C SER A 4 13.99 -7.27 -6.34
N ALA A 5 12.76 -6.77 -6.48
CA ALA A 5 12.09 -6.03 -5.43
C ALA A 5 11.86 -6.97 -4.24
N SER A 6 12.59 -6.78 -3.14
CA SER A 6 12.36 -7.51 -1.91
C SER A 6 11.13 -6.93 -1.21
N ILE A 7 10.06 -7.72 -1.13
CA ILE A 7 8.86 -7.34 -0.39
C ILE A 7 9.16 -7.56 1.10
N VAL A 8 9.13 -6.48 1.89
CA VAL A 8 9.20 -6.56 3.35
C VAL A 8 7.81 -6.30 3.89
N VAL A 9 7.13 -7.38 4.30
CA VAL A 9 5.84 -7.31 5.01
C VAL A 9 6.11 -7.39 6.50
N ARG A 10 5.65 -6.41 7.27
CA ARG A 10 5.71 -6.45 8.74
C ARG A 10 4.29 -6.39 9.28
N GLU A 11 3.90 -7.45 9.97
CA GLU A 11 2.79 -7.40 10.90
C GLU A 11 3.34 -6.80 12.19
N ASP A 12 2.69 -5.77 12.72
CA ASP A 12 3.07 -5.22 14.03
C ASP A 12 2.71 -6.26 15.09
N ARG A 13 3.70 -7.07 15.48
CA ARG A 13 3.55 -8.16 16.46
C ARG A 13 4.04 -7.79 17.85
N ASP A 14 4.43 -6.54 18.07
CA ASP A 14 4.95 -6.12 19.38
C ASP A 14 3.78 -5.84 20.35
N PRO A 15 3.67 -6.56 21.49
CA PRO A 15 2.95 -6.03 22.62
C PRO A 15 3.72 -4.81 23.15
N TYR A 16 3.31 -3.63 22.69
CA TYR A 16 3.64 -2.30 23.22
C TYR A 16 5.08 -2.12 23.74
N ARG A 17 6.00 -1.75 22.85
CA ARG A 17 7.08 -0.82 23.22
C ARG A 17 6.82 0.53 22.57
N VAL A 18 6.28 1.42 23.41
CA VAL A 18 6.00 2.82 23.12
C VAL A 18 7.26 3.52 22.61
N SER A 19 7.36 3.71 21.30
CA SER A 19 8.22 4.74 20.72
C SER A 19 7.51 6.08 20.84
N ARG A 20 8.22 7.11 21.31
CA ARG A 20 7.73 8.41 21.80
C ARG A 20 7.21 9.37 20.70
N TRP A 21 6.36 8.87 19.82
CA TRP A 21 5.47 9.68 18.97
C TRP A 21 4.12 8.96 18.95
N TYR A 22 3.37 9.20 20.04
CA TYR A 22 2.01 8.73 20.29
C TYR A 22 1.05 9.62 19.48
N GLU A 23 0.30 9.06 18.55
CA GLU A 23 -1.06 9.55 18.26
C GLU A 23 -2.03 8.44 18.67
N ASP A 24 -3.08 8.89 19.37
CA ASP A 24 -4.03 8.15 20.21
C ASP A 24 -4.59 6.83 19.66
N GLU A 25 -4.48 5.76 20.44
CA GLU A 25 -5.58 5.07 21.16
C GLU A 25 -6.56 4.22 20.31
N GLY A 26 -6.23 2.92 20.20
CA GLY A 26 -7.17 1.81 20.42
C GLY A 26 -8.30 1.55 19.41
N SER A 27 -8.49 2.41 18.41
CA SER A 27 -9.69 2.40 17.56
C SER A 27 -9.49 1.74 16.20
N GLU A 28 -8.28 1.37 15.81
CA GLU A 28 -7.99 0.73 14.52
C GLU A 28 -6.85 -0.30 14.62
N ARG A 29 -6.86 -1.32 13.76
CA ARG A 29 -5.74 -2.24 13.52
C ARG A 29 -5.10 -1.91 12.19
N THR A 30 -3.77 -1.82 12.18
CA THR A 30 -3.03 -1.38 11.00
C THR A 30 -1.97 -2.40 10.61
N SER A 31 -1.86 -2.68 9.30
CA SER A 31 -0.79 -3.46 8.70
C SER A 31 -0.07 -2.62 7.65
N THR A 32 1.26 -2.65 7.64
CA THR A 32 2.06 -1.86 6.69
C THR A 32 3.09 -2.73 5.97
N GLY A 33 3.16 -2.58 4.65
CA GLY A 33 4.20 -3.16 3.80
C GLY A 33 4.95 -2.07 3.05
N ALA A 34 6.21 -2.34 2.70
CA ALA A 34 6.99 -1.43 1.87
C ALA A 34 7.84 -2.21 0.85
N ILE A 35 8.07 -1.57 -0.30
CA ILE A 35 8.95 -2.05 -1.36
C ILE A 35 9.87 -0.91 -1.77
N ASN A 36 11.18 -1.12 -1.66
CA ASN A 36 12.17 -0.20 -2.19
C ASN A 36 12.35 -0.45 -3.69
N LEU A 37 12.27 0.61 -4.49
CA LEU A 37 12.54 0.58 -5.93
C LEU A 37 14.02 0.85 -6.21
N THR A 38 14.58 1.82 -5.50
CA THR A 38 16.00 2.22 -5.51
C THR A 38 16.41 2.56 -4.08
N PRO A 39 17.68 2.90 -3.79
CA PRO A 39 18.07 3.38 -2.47
C PRO A 39 17.30 4.62 -2.00
N ASP A 40 16.85 5.45 -2.95
CA ASP A 40 16.23 6.75 -2.66
C ASP A 40 14.73 6.80 -2.97
N ALA A 41 14.12 5.71 -3.45
CA ALA A 41 12.70 5.66 -3.81
C ALA A 41 12.02 4.38 -3.35
N ALA A 42 10.82 4.52 -2.77
CA ALA A 42 10.05 3.41 -2.23
C ALA A 42 8.54 3.60 -2.42
N TRP A 43 7.82 2.48 -2.36
CA TRP A 43 6.39 2.45 -2.15
C TRP A 43 6.08 1.90 -0.76
N ARG A 44 5.12 2.51 -0.08
CA ARG A 44 4.53 2.05 1.17
C ARG A 44 3.04 1.81 0.95
N ALA A 45 2.54 0.71 1.49
CA ALA A 45 1.12 0.42 1.56
C ALA A 45 0.72 0.23 3.03
N THR A 46 -0.39 0.82 3.43
CA THR A 46 -0.96 0.71 4.77
C THR A 46 -2.42 0.30 4.66
N LEU A 47 -2.80 -0.76 5.36
CA LEU A 47 -4.17 -1.22 5.52
C LEU A 47 -4.61 -0.93 6.96
N SER A 48 -5.65 -0.13 7.14
CA SER A 48 -6.26 0.17 8.44
C SER A 48 -7.67 -0.41 8.52
N VAL A 49 -7.99 -1.01 9.66
CA VAL A 49 -9.30 -1.63 9.97
C VAL A 49 -9.82 -1.05 11.27
N PRO A 50 -10.90 -0.26 11.26
CA PRO A 50 -11.49 0.28 12.48
C PRO A 50 -12.02 -0.77 13.45
N LEU A 51 -12.12 -0.42 14.74
CA LEU A 51 -12.61 -1.24 15.83
C LEU A 51 -13.66 -0.48 16.68
N PRO A 52 -14.65 -1.17 17.28
CA PRO A 52 -15.05 -2.55 17.00
C PRO A 52 -16.02 -2.64 15.81
N GLY A 53 -15.90 -3.68 14.97
CA GLY A 53 -16.91 -4.01 13.96
C GLY A 53 -16.82 -3.24 12.64
N ALA A 54 -15.62 -3.12 12.05
CA ALA A 54 -15.50 -2.49 10.75
C ALA A 54 -16.06 -3.37 9.62
N ASP A 55 -17.07 -2.85 8.91
CA ASP A 55 -17.52 -3.36 7.62
C ASP A 55 -16.61 -2.89 6.47
N ALA A 56 -15.71 -1.95 6.73
CA ALA A 56 -14.82 -1.34 5.76
C ALA A 56 -13.35 -1.37 6.19
N VAL A 57 -12.44 -1.36 5.22
CA VAL A 57 -11.02 -1.17 5.42
C VAL A 57 -10.54 0.02 4.60
N PHE A 58 -9.48 0.66 5.08
CA PHE A 58 -8.83 1.77 4.41
C PHE A 58 -7.46 1.32 3.91
N LEU A 59 -7.28 1.31 2.59
CA LEU A 59 -6.00 1.07 1.95
C LEU A 59 -5.40 2.41 1.54
N ARG A 60 -4.18 2.71 1.99
CA ARG A 60 -3.38 3.84 1.55
C ARG A 60 -2.12 3.33 0.89
N ILE A 61 -1.76 3.90 -0.26
CA ILE A 61 -0.50 3.63 -0.94
C ILE A 61 0.20 4.97 -1.17
N GLU A 62 1.48 5.02 -0.86
CA GLU A 62 2.30 6.23 -0.92
C GLU A 62 3.64 5.91 -1.57
N ARG A 63 4.10 6.80 -2.46
CA ARG A 63 5.42 6.77 -3.06
C ARG A 63 6.29 7.84 -2.40
N THR A 64 7.53 7.50 -2.12
CA THR A 64 8.56 8.45 -1.70
C THR A 64 9.75 8.41 -2.66
N GLY A 65 10.51 9.50 -2.70
CA GLY A 65 11.71 9.63 -3.52
C GLY A 65 11.47 10.29 -4.88
N PRO A 66 12.54 10.54 -5.65
CA PRO A 66 12.45 11.23 -6.94
C PRO A 66 11.58 10.44 -7.92
N LEU A 67 10.74 11.15 -8.69
CA LEU A 67 9.94 10.57 -9.76
C LEU A 67 10.81 10.27 -11.00
N PRO A 68 10.47 9.26 -11.81
CA PRO A 68 11.19 9.00 -13.06
C PRO A 68 11.07 10.17 -14.04
N ASP A 69 12.09 10.35 -14.89
CA ASP A 69 12.08 11.35 -15.96
C ASP A 69 10.88 11.14 -16.89
N GLY A 70 10.19 12.24 -17.22
CA GLY A 70 9.02 12.22 -18.09
C GLY A 70 7.73 11.68 -17.44
N TYR A 71 7.70 11.48 -16.12
CA TYR A 71 6.47 11.16 -15.40
C TYR A 71 5.46 12.34 -15.48
N VAL A 72 4.24 12.06 -15.95
CA VAL A 72 3.17 13.07 -16.15
C VAL A 72 1.99 12.85 -15.18
N GLY A 73 2.24 12.30 -13.99
CA GLY A 73 1.24 12.17 -12.94
C GLY A 73 1.36 13.25 -11.87
N ALA A 74 0.31 13.41 -11.06
CA ALA A 74 0.21 14.46 -10.04
C ALA A 74 0.19 13.93 -8.59
N GLU A 75 -0.04 12.63 -8.39
CA GLU A 75 -0.29 12.07 -7.05
C GLU A 75 0.79 11.08 -6.63
N GLU A 76 1.47 11.39 -5.52
CA GLU A 76 2.40 10.49 -4.85
C GLU A 76 1.69 9.60 -3.82
N SER A 77 0.38 9.78 -3.61
CA SER A 77 -0.41 8.96 -2.70
C SER A 77 -1.83 8.73 -3.20
N ALA A 78 -2.37 7.54 -2.97
CA ALA A 78 -3.77 7.21 -3.22
C ALA A 78 -4.37 6.49 -2.00
N GLY A 79 -5.67 6.70 -1.79
CA GLY A 79 -6.43 6.08 -0.71
C GLY A 79 -7.71 5.45 -1.24
N LEU A 80 -8.08 4.29 -0.71
CA LEU A 80 -9.31 3.60 -1.05
C LEU A 80 -9.99 3.07 0.21
N SER A 81 -11.29 3.33 0.33
CA SER A 81 -12.15 2.71 1.34
C SER A 81 -12.95 1.60 0.67
N VAL A 82 -12.87 0.37 1.17
CA VAL A 82 -13.59 -0.78 0.59
C VAL A 82 -14.29 -1.60 1.67
N PRO A 83 -15.41 -2.25 1.37
CA PRO A 83 -15.95 -3.27 2.27
C PRO A 83 -14.93 -4.38 2.53
N VAL A 84 -14.80 -4.84 3.77
CA VAL A 84 -13.82 -5.88 4.16
C VAL A 84 -13.94 -7.11 3.26
N LYS A 85 -15.17 -7.52 2.95
CA LYS A 85 -15.47 -8.72 2.14
C LYS A 85 -15.15 -8.56 0.66
N GLU A 86 -14.91 -7.33 0.20
CA GLU A 86 -14.64 -7.02 -1.21
C GLU A 86 -13.17 -6.73 -1.47
N LEU A 87 -12.33 -6.60 -0.43
CA LEU A 87 -10.92 -6.26 -0.56
C LEU A 87 -10.19 -7.14 -1.58
N ASP A 88 -10.32 -8.46 -1.46
CA ASP A 88 -9.68 -9.40 -2.39
C ASP A 88 -10.22 -9.27 -3.82
N THR A 89 -11.51 -8.95 -3.98
CA THR A 89 -12.13 -8.72 -5.30
C THR A 89 -11.58 -7.46 -5.96
N VAL A 90 -11.40 -6.38 -5.19
CA VAL A 90 -10.78 -5.14 -5.67
C VAL A 90 -9.33 -5.39 -6.07
N MET A 91 -8.57 -6.12 -5.26
CA MET A 91 -7.18 -6.46 -5.60
C MET A 91 -7.09 -7.32 -6.86
N ALA A 92 -8.00 -8.29 -7.03
CA ALA A 92 -8.09 -9.10 -8.25
C ALA A 92 -8.47 -8.27 -9.48
N LEU A 93 -9.40 -7.32 -9.35
CA LEU A 93 -9.77 -6.40 -10.43
C LEU A 93 -8.57 -5.57 -10.88
N LEU A 94 -7.84 -4.95 -9.95
CA LEU A 94 -6.65 -4.15 -10.24
C LEU A 94 -5.58 -5.00 -10.94
N ALA A 95 -5.31 -6.20 -10.43
CA ALA A 95 -4.38 -7.14 -11.06
C ALA A 95 -4.82 -7.52 -12.49
N GLY A 96 -6.12 -7.75 -12.70
CA GLY A 96 -6.70 -8.08 -14.01
C GLY A 96 -6.54 -6.96 -15.04
N VAL A 97 -6.84 -5.71 -14.65
CA VAL A 97 -6.68 -4.53 -15.51
C VAL A 97 -5.21 -4.32 -15.89
N ILE A 98 -4.28 -4.45 -14.92
CA ILE A 98 -2.83 -4.35 -15.19
C ILE A 98 -2.39 -5.47 -16.15
N ALA A 99 -2.83 -6.71 -15.91
CA ALA A 99 -2.49 -7.84 -16.79
C ALA A 99 -3.02 -7.64 -18.21
N GLN A 100 -4.23 -7.09 -18.37
CA GLN A 100 -4.79 -6.75 -19.67
C GLN A 100 -3.98 -5.65 -20.37
N ALA A 101 -3.66 -4.56 -19.67
CA ALA A 101 -2.85 -3.47 -20.21
C ALA A 101 -1.48 -3.96 -20.71
N ARG A 102 -0.84 -4.88 -19.96
CA ARG A 102 0.41 -5.55 -20.38
C ARG A 102 0.23 -6.38 -21.64
N ARG A 103 -0.82 -7.20 -21.73
CA ARG A 103 -1.09 -8.02 -22.93
C ARG A 103 -1.31 -7.17 -24.18
N HIS A 104 -1.81 -5.95 -24.02
CA HIS A 104 -2.01 -5.00 -25.13
C HIS A 104 -0.82 -4.06 -25.37
N GLY A 105 0.29 -4.20 -24.62
CA GLY A 105 1.48 -3.37 -24.76
C GLY A 105 1.29 -1.92 -24.32
N VAL A 106 0.25 -1.62 -23.52
CA VAL A 106 -0.01 -0.27 -22.99
C VAL A 106 0.97 0.06 -21.86
N VAL A 107 1.32 -0.94 -21.04
CA VAL A 107 2.32 -0.82 -19.97
C VAL A 107 3.35 -1.95 -20.09
N GLY A 108 4.63 -1.63 -19.91
CA GLY A 108 5.78 -2.54 -20.04
C GLY A 108 6.12 -3.31 -18.77
#